data_AF-A0A7K3D4T0-F1
#
_entry.id   AF-A0A7K3D4T0-F1
#
_cell.length_a   1.000
_cell.length_b   1.000
_cell.length_c   1.000
_cell.angle_alpha   90.00
_cell.angle_beta   90.00
_cell.angle_gamma   90.00
#
_symmetry.space_group_name_H-M   'P 1'
#
loop_
_entity.id
_entity.type
_entity.pdbx_description
1 polymer ?
#
loop_
_entity_poly.entity_id
_entity_poly.type
_entity_poly.pdbx_seq_one_letter_code
_entity_poly.pdbx_strand_id
1 'polypeptide(L)'
;AVIGHSQGEMAAACVAGALSLEDAARIVAVRSDALRQLQGHGDMASVGTSAGRVVELIGDRPGVSVAAVNGPSSTVISGSPEHVAAVVAEAEECGLRARVIDVGYAS
;
A
#
# COMPACT_ATOMS: atom_id res chain seq x y z
N ALA A 1 10.99 3.24 -21.87
CA ALA A 1 10.44 3.92 -20.68
C ALA A 1 10.56 2.99 -19.48
N VAL A 2 10.60 3.53 -18.26
CA VAL A 2 10.63 2.76 -17.01
C VAL A 2 9.45 3.17 -16.13
N ILE A 3 8.93 2.24 -15.33
CA ILE A 3 7.83 2.46 -14.38
C ILE A 3 8.26 1.83 -13.06
N GLY A 4 8.07 2.57 -11.97
CA GLY A 4 8.21 2.06 -10.61
C GLY A 4 6.86 2.06 -9.90
N HIS A 5 6.72 1.21 -8.89
CA HIS A 5 5.55 1.19 -8.03
C HIS A 5 5.98 1.49 -6.59
N SER A 6 5.41 2.53 -5.98
CA SER A 6 5.78 2.95 -4.62
C SER A 6 7.30 3.14 -4.51
N GLN A 7 7.98 2.43 -3.61
CA GLN A 7 9.45 2.45 -3.46
C GLN A 7 10.22 2.12 -4.75
N GLY A 8 9.62 1.39 -5.69
CA GLY A 8 10.21 1.12 -7.00
C GLY A 8 10.43 2.37 -7.85
N GLU A 9 9.73 3.48 -7.60
CA GLU A 9 9.92 4.74 -8.34
C GLU A 9 11.31 5.34 -8.13
N MET A 10 11.92 5.14 -6.96
CA MET A 10 13.29 5.59 -6.71
C MET A 10 14.30 4.87 -7.62
N ALA A 11 14.11 3.56 -7.82
CA ALA A 11 14.93 2.78 -8.74
C ALA A 11 14.66 3.17 -10.19
N ALA A 12 13.39 3.36 -10.57
CA ALA A 12 13.01 3.82 -11.90
C ALA A 12 13.61 5.20 -12.23
N ALA A 13 13.53 6.14 -11.30
CA ALA A 13 14.12 7.48 -11.44
C ALA A 13 15.64 7.44 -11.57
N CYS A 14 16.31 6.55 -10.83
CA CYS A 14 17.76 6.32 -10.99
C CYS A 14 18.10 5.77 -12.38
N VAL A 15 17.39 4.74 -12.85
CA VAL A 15 17.64 4.14 -14.18
C VAL A 15 17.32 5.11 -15.31
N ALA A 16 16.31 5.97 -15.13
CA ALA A 16 15.97 7.03 -16.08
C ALA A 16 16.98 8.19 -16.10
N GLY A 17 17.95 8.23 -15.17
CA GLY A 17 18.91 9.32 -15.02
C GLY A 17 18.36 10.58 -14.34
N ALA A 18 17.16 10.53 -13.76
CA ALA A 18 16.56 11.63 -13.01
C ALA A 18 17.15 11.77 -11.60
N LEU A 19 17.68 10.68 -11.05
CA LEU A 19 18.44 10.65 -9.80
C LEU A 19 19.81 10.03 -10.03
N SER A 20 20.83 10.55 -9.33
CA SER A 20 22.10 9.84 -9.20
C SER A 20 21.90 8.55 -8.37
N LEU A 21 22.80 7.58 -8.51
CA LEU A 21 22.76 6.36 -7.69
C LEU A 21 22.87 6.70 -6.19
N GLU A 22 23.72 7.67 -5.85
CA GLU A 22 23.92 8.13 -4.46
C GLU A 22 22.64 8.77 -3.89
N ASP A 23 21.96 9.61 -4.66
CA ASP A 23 20.71 10.22 -4.23
C ASP A 23 19.58 9.21 -4.09
N ALA A 24 19.43 8.30 -5.05
CA ALA A 24 18.44 7.24 -4.97
C ALA A 24 18.68 6.33 -3.75
N ALA A 25 19.95 5.98 -3.48
CA ALA A 25 20.36 5.23 -2.30
C ALA A 25 20.06 5.97 -0.99
N ARG A 26 20.32 7.28 -0.94
CA ARG A 26 20.02 8.11 0.23
C ARG A 26 18.53 8.20 0.51
N ILE A 27 17.71 8.47 -0.52
CA ILE A 27 16.25 8.59 -0.37
C ILE A 27 15.67 7.26 0.11
N VAL A 28 16.08 6.13 -0.48
CA VAL A 28 15.53 4.82 -0.10
C VAL A 28 15.93 4.44 1.33
N ALA A 29 17.14 4.77 1.77
CA ALA A 29 17.61 4.52 3.13
C ALA A 29 16.83 5.36 4.16
N VAL A 30 16.75 6.68 3.96
CA VAL A 30 16.04 7.59 4.87
C VAL A 30 14.55 7.25 4.94
N ARG A 31 13.92 6.93 3.80
CA ARG A 31 12.52 6.49 3.78
C ARG A 31 12.33 5.21 4.58
N SER A 32 13.21 4.22 4.43
CA SER A 32 13.11 2.95 5.16
C SER A 32 13.23 3.17 6.67
N ASP A 33 14.12 4.06 7.12
CA ASP A 33 14.25 4.43 8.54
C ASP A 33 13.01 5.17 9.06
N ALA A 34 12.42 6.06 8.27
CA ALA A 34 11.17 6.73 8.63
C ALA A 34 10.01 5.73 8.77
N LEU A 35 9.87 4.78 7.83
CA LEU A 35 8.84 3.75 7.88
C LEU A 35 9.01 2.79 9.08
N ARG A 36 10.24 2.52 9.51
CA ARG A 36 10.49 1.74 10.73
C ARG A 36 9.84 2.36 11.96
N GLN A 37 9.70 3.68 12.02
CA GLN A 37 9.07 4.37 13.15
C GLN A 37 7.54 4.19 13.17
N LEU A 38 6.95 3.79 12.04
CA LEU A 38 5.50 3.54 11.90
C LEU A 38 5.12 2.09 12.19
N GLN A 39 6.09 1.22 12.47
CA GLN A 39 5.86 -0.19 12.75
C GLN A 39 4.88 -0.38 13.92
N GLY A 40 3.86 -1.20 13.72
CA GLY A 40 2.78 -1.47 14.67
C GLY A 40 1.69 -0.40 14.74
N HIS A 41 1.81 0.70 13.99
CA HIS A 41 0.86 1.83 14.04
C HIS A 41 -0.06 1.91 12.81
N GLY A 42 0.08 0.98 11.87
CA GLY A 42 -0.73 0.90 10.66
C GLY A 42 -0.61 -0.47 10.03
N ASP A 43 -1.51 -0.76 9.09
CA ASP A 43 -1.50 -2.00 8.33
C ASP A 43 -1.91 -1.77 6.87
N MET A 44 -1.65 -2.76 6.04
CA MET A 44 -2.05 -2.77 4.63
C MET A 44 -2.64 -4.13 4.27
N ALA A 45 -3.64 -4.14 3.38
CA ALA A 45 -4.21 -5.38 2.88
C ALA A 45 -4.44 -5.32 1.37
N SER A 46 -4.25 -6.47 0.71
CA SER A 46 -4.63 -6.68 -0.68
C SER A 46 -6.05 -7.25 -0.72
N VAL A 47 -6.92 -6.61 -1.50
CA VAL A 47 -8.31 -7.02 -1.75
C VAL A 47 -8.46 -7.35 -3.23
N GLY A 48 -8.97 -8.55 -3.51
CA GLY A 48 -9.14 -9.14 -4.84
C GLY A 48 -10.34 -8.59 -5.59
N THR A 49 -10.49 -7.27 -5.67
CA THR A 49 -11.58 -6.58 -6.37
C THR A 49 -11.14 -5.21 -6.89
N SER A 50 -12.03 -4.52 -7.59
CA SER A 50 -11.79 -3.21 -8.17
C SER A 50 -11.72 -2.11 -7.10
N ALA A 51 -11.07 -0.99 -7.42
CA ALA A 51 -10.97 0.15 -6.52
C ALA A 51 -12.36 0.69 -6.11
N GLY A 52 -13.32 0.74 -7.03
CA GLY A 52 -14.69 1.19 -6.74
C GLY A 52 -15.37 0.30 -5.69
N ARG A 53 -15.26 -1.02 -5.84
CA ARG A 53 -15.83 -1.96 -4.86
C ARG A 53 -15.10 -1.91 -3.52
N VAL A 54 -13.78 -1.66 -3.52
CA VAL A 54 -13.03 -1.42 -2.28
C VAL A 54 -13.49 -0.15 -1.57
N VAL A 55 -13.75 0.94 -2.29
CA VAL A 55 -14.28 2.18 -1.69
C VAL A 55 -15.63 1.92 -1.02
N GLU A 56 -16.50 1.11 -1.63
CA GLU A 56 -17.77 0.68 -1.00
C GLU A 56 -17.55 -0.13 0.28
N LEU A 57 -16.57 -1.07 0.30
CA LEU A 57 -16.22 -1.87 1.48
C LEU A 57 -15.57 -1.04 2.59
N ILE A 58 -14.79 -0.01 2.25
CA ILE A 58 -14.23 0.93 3.22
C ILE A 58 -15.36 1.73 3.89
N GLY A 59 -16.34 2.18 3.10
CA GLY A 59 -17.45 3.00 3.58
C GLY A 59 -16.96 4.28 4.27
N ASP A 60 -17.55 4.61 5.42
CA ASP A 60 -17.22 5.81 6.20
C ASP A 60 -16.12 5.56 7.26
N ARG A 61 -15.41 4.42 7.21
CA ARG A 61 -14.39 4.08 8.21
C ARG A 61 -13.23 5.08 8.17
N PRO A 62 -12.97 5.83 9.24
CA PRO A 62 -11.93 6.84 9.23
C PRO A 62 -10.54 6.20 9.21
N GLY A 63 -9.62 6.79 8.46
CA GLY A 63 -8.21 6.37 8.47
C GLY A 63 -7.92 5.07 7.73
N VAL A 64 -8.79 4.64 6.80
CA VAL A 64 -8.46 3.65 5.76
C VAL A 64 -8.62 4.29 4.39
N SER A 65 -7.67 4.03 3.51
CA SER A 65 -7.67 4.58 2.14
C SER A 65 -7.17 3.53 1.14
N VAL A 66 -7.49 3.73 -0.13
CA VAL A 66 -6.88 2.96 -1.22
C VAL A 66 -5.44 3.43 -1.39
N ALA A 67 -4.48 2.53 -1.15
CA ALA A 67 -3.05 2.78 -1.27
C ALA A 67 -2.52 2.51 -2.68
N ALA A 68 -3.07 1.50 -3.37
CA ALA A 68 -2.68 1.17 -4.74
C ALA A 68 -3.80 0.48 -5.51
N VAL A 69 -3.86 0.74 -6.82
CA VAL A 69 -4.70 0.01 -7.78
C VAL A 69 -3.78 -0.77 -8.71
N ASN A 70 -3.51 -2.03 -8.35
CA ASN A 70 -2.58 -2.90 -9.07
C ASN A 70 -3.21 -3.53 -10.32
N GLY A 71 -4.53 -3.50 -10.44
CA GLY A 71 -5.27 -3.98 -11.59
C GLY A 71 -6.78 -3.93 -11.38
N PRO A 72 -7.56 -4.38 -12.37
CA PRO A 72 -9.03 -4.32 -12.32
C PRO A 72 -9.64 -5.17 -11.19
N SER A 73 -8.91 -6.16 -10.68
CA SER A 73 -9.33 -7.06 -9.59
C SER A 73 -8.27 -7.17 -8.49
N SER A 74 -7.44 -6.14 -8.30
CA SER A 74 -6.42 -6.11 -7.26
C SER A 74 -6.19 -4.68 -6.78
N THR A 75 -6.63 -4.41 -5.56
CA THR A 75 -6.54 -3.11 -4.91
C THR A 75 -5.91 -3.29 -3.53
N VAL A 76 -5.03 -2.39 -3.13
CA VAL A 76 -4.42 -2.37 -1.80
C VAL A 76 -5.04 -1.25 -0.99
N ILE A 77 -5.37 -1.53 0.27
CA ILE A 77 -5.77 -0.52 1.25
C ILE A 77 -4.66 -0.33 2.29
N SER A 78 -4.57 0.86 2.86
CA SER A 78 -3.71 1.17 4.00
C SER A 78 -4.47 1.98 5.04
N GLY A 79 -4.17 1.75 6.32
CA GLY A 79 -4.87 2.45 7.39
C GLY A 79 -4.58 1.91 8.79
N SER A 80 -5.49 2.19 9.73
CA SER A 80 -5.41 1.63 11.07
C SER A 80 -5.55 0.09 11.04
N PRO A 81 -4.82 -0.65 11.90
CA PRO A 81 -4.88 -2.12 11.89
C PRO A 81 -6.30 -2.66 12.10
N GLU A 82 -7.06 -2.04 13.00
CA GLU A 82 -8.43 -2.42 13.31
C GLU A 82 -9.36 -2.27 12.08
N HIS A 83 -9.31 -1.13 11.40
CA HIS A 83 -10.19 -0.89 10.26
C HIS A 83 -9.75 -1.68 9.02
N VAL A 84 -8.45 -1.88 8.81
CA VAL A 84 -7.95 -2.75 7.74
C VAL A 84 -8.42 -4.18 7.96
N ALA A 85 -8.32 -4.71 9.19
CA ALA A 85 -8.83 -6.04 9.52
C ALA A 85 -10.34 -6.17 9.31
N ALA A 86 -11.11 -5.13 9.65
CA ALA A 86 -12.56 -5.11 9.43
C ALA A 86 -12.92 -5.16 7.94
N VAL A 87 -12.23 -4.40 7.08
CA VAL A 87 -12.45 -4.43 5.62
C VAL A 87 -12.06 -5.79 5.04
N VAL A 88 -10.99 -6.42 5.55
CA VAL A 88 -10.59 -7.78 5.14
C VAL A 88 -11.69 -8.79 5.48
N ALA A 89 -12.20 -8.77 6.72
CA ALA A 89 -13.27 -9.68 7.14
C ALA A 89 -14.55 -9.50 6.29
N GLU A 90 -14.98 -8.27 6.05
CA GLU A 90 -16.14 -7.97 5.22
C GLU A 90 -15.96 -8.41 3.76
N ALA A 91 -14.75 -8.25 3.22
CA ALA A 91 -14.42 -8.74 1.88
C ALA A 91 -14.50 -10.27 1.81
N GLU A 92 -14.00 -10.98 2.82
CA GLU A 92 -14.07 -12.45 2.92
C GLU A 92 -15.51 -12.95 3.05
N GLU A 93 -16.35 -12.27 3.84
CA GLU A 93 -17.80 -12.54 3.93
C GLU A 93 -18.51 -12.37 2.59
N CYS A 94 -18.05 -11.42 1.77
CA CYS A 94 -18.51 -11.23 0.39
C CYS A 94 -17.93 -12.25 -0.60
N GLY A 95 -17.15 -13.24 -0.15
CA GLY A 95 -16.50 -14.24 -0.99
C GLY A 95 -15.31 -13.71 -1.81
N LEU A 96 -14.76 -12.54 -1.46
CA LEU A 96 -13.60 -11.96 -2.12
C LEU A 96 -12.31 -12.47 -1.46
N ARG A 97 -11.24 -12.60 -2.25
CA ARG A 97 -9.90 -12.81 -1.70
C ARG A 97 -9.47 -11.52 -0.99
N ALA A 98 -9.12 -11.59 0.28
CA ALA A 98 -8.48 -10.48 0.99
C ALA A 98 -7.33 -11.01 1.85
N ARG A 99 -6.25 -10.25 2.00
CA ARG A 99 -5.08 -10.68 2.78
C ARG A 99 -4.30 -9.48 3.30
N VAL A 100 -4.02 -9.48 4.60
CA VAL A 100 -3.06 -8.56 5.23
C VAL A 100 -1.65 -8.77 4.66
N ILE A 101 -0.97 -7.68 4.35
CA ILE A 101 0.40 -7.66 3.83
C ILE A 101 1.35 -7.62 5.03
N ASP A 102 2.39 -8.46 5.02
CA ASP A 102 3.38 -8.50 6.09
C ASP A 102 4.32 -7.29 6.01
N VAL A 103 3.85 -6.15 6.52
CA VAL A 103 4.50 -4.85 6.39
C VAL A 103 4.50 -4.05 7.70
N GLY A 104 3.45 -4.18 8.51
CA GLY A 104 3.37 -3.60 9.85
C GLY A 104 3.31 -2.07 9.91
N TYR A 105 3.13 -1.39 8.78
CA TYR A 105 2.91 0.05 8.70
C TYR A 105 1.82 0.37 7.66
N ALA A 106 1.24 1.56 7.75
CA ALA A 106 0.41 2.13 6.68
C ALA A 106 1.22 3.17 5.90
N SER A 107 1.22 3.06 4.57
CA SER A 107 1.88 3.99 3.64
C SER A 107 1.05 4.13 2.36
#